data_AF-A0A4S8KKU3-F1
#
_entry.id   AF-A0A4S8KKU3-F1
#
_cell.length_a   1.000
_cell.length_b   1.000
_cell.length_c   1.000
_cell.angle_alpha   90.00
_cell.angle_beta   90.00
_cell.angle_gamma   90.00
#
_symmetry.space_group_name_H-M   'P 1'
#
loop_
_entity.id
_entity.type
_entity.pdbx_description
1 polymer ?
#
loop_
_entity_poly.entity_id
_entity_poly.type
_entity_poly.pdbx_seq_one_letter_code
_entity_poly.pdbx_strand_id
1 'polypeptide(L)'
;MALANSCIENHEAQYTRTKAILECACLQAQRDRNYNSGTTRNQIREEFSKRNKGLVAYGWQIDVAEALLLGLDVSVIAGTGSGKTMPFIMPLFK
;
A
#
# COMPACT_ATOMS: atom_id res chain seq x y z
N MET A 1 -24.26 -18.87 8.45
CA MET A 1 -24.16 -17.83 7.39
C MET A 1 -24.04 -16.40 7.94
N ALA A 2 -24.61 -16.04 9.10
CA ALA A 2 -24.51 -14.68 9.66
C ALA A 2 -23.09 -14.21 10.04
N LEU A 3 -22.24 -15.09 10.57
CA LEU A 3 -20.86 -14.75 11.00
C LEU A 3 -19.91 -14.41 9.83
N ALA A 4 -20.14 -15.00 8.66
CA ALA A 4 -19.32 -14.69 7.48
C ALA A 4 -19.63 -13.28 6.96
N ASN A 5 -20.91 -12.90 6.95
CA ASN A 5 -21.34 -11.56 6.52
C ASN A 5 -20.83 -10.47 7.48
N SER A 6 -20.89 -10.68 8.80
CA SER A 6 -20.36 -9.69 9.75
C SER A 6 -18.84 -9.52 9.68
N CYS A 7 -18.09 -10.60 9.38
CA CYS A 7 -16.65 -10.53 9.15
C CYS A 7 -16.31 -9.78 7.84
N ILE A 8 -17.11 -9.98 6.79
CA ILE A 8 -16.91 -9.30 5.49
C ILE A 8 -17.24 -7.81 5.62
N GLU A 9 -18.34 -7.45 6.30
CA GLU A 9 -18.70 -6.06 6.59
C GLU A 9 -17.61 -5.35 7.42
N ASN A 10 -17.04 -6.05 8.41
CA ASN A 10 -15.93 -5.53 9.20
C ASN A 10 -14.65 -5.34 8.35
N HIS A 11 -14.37 -6.27 7.44
CA HIS A 11 -13.23 -6.16 6.52
C HIS A 11 -13.36 -4.98 5.56
N GLU A 12 -14.53 -4.78 4.95
CA GLU A 12 -14.76 -3.67 4.00
C GLU A 12 -14.71 -2.30 4.70
N ALA A 13 -15.28 -2.19 5.89
CA ALA A 13 -15.19 -0.99 6.72
C ALA A 13 -13.74 -0.68 7.12
N GLN A 14 -12.98 -1.70 7.53
CA GLN A 14 -11.56 -1.56 7.86
C GLN A 14 -10.72 -1.16 6.64
N TYR A 15 -10.99 -1.76 5.47
CA TYR A 15 -10.30 -1.44 4.24
C TYR A 15 -10.56 0.02 3.83
N THR A 16 -11.82 0.47 3.86
CA THR A 16 -12.22 1.85 3.56
C THR A 16 -11.53 2.84 4.50
N ARG A 17 -11.52 2.55 5.80
CA ARG A 17 -10.84 3.38 6.79
C ARG A 17 -9.33 3.47 6.53
N THR A 18 -8.70 2.34 6.20
CA THR A 18 -7.25 2.28 5.91
C THR A 18 -6.90 3.11 4.68
N LYS A 19 -7.73 3.04 3.63
CA LYS A 19 -7.59 3.87 2.43
C LYS A 19 -7.69 5.36 2.73
N ALA A 20 -8.67 5.76 3.53
CA ALA A 20 -8.82 7.16 3.95
C ALA A 20 -7.61 7.67 4.75
N ILE A 21 -7.03 6.83 5.62
CA ILE A 21 -5.81 7.19 6.37
C ILE A 21 -4.63 7.44 5.43
N LEU A 22 -4.41 6.54 4.46
CA LEU A 22 -3.36 6.71 3.45
C LEU A 22 -3.56 7.98 2.62
N GLU A 23 -4.79 8.24 2.18
CA GLU A 23 -5.13 9.45 1.43
C GLU A 23 -4.88 10.72 2.25
N CYS A 24 -5.29 10.76 3.51
CA CYS A 24 -5.01 11.86 4.42
C CYS A 24 -3.49 12.11 4.57
N ALA A 25 -2.69 11.04 4.71
CA ALA A 25 -1.25 11.13 4.80
C ALA A 25 -0.63 11.66 3.49
N CYS A 26 -1.11 11.20 2.32
CA CYS A 26 -0.70 11.75 1.03
C CYS A 26 -1.00 13.24 0.92
N LEU A 27 -2.22 13.67 1.29
CA LEU A 27 -2.64 15.07 1.24
C LEU A 27 -1.86 15.94 2.23
N GLN A 28 -1.50 15.40 3.40
CA GLN A 28 -0.65 16.09 4.35
C GLN A 28 0.77 16.23 3.80
N ALA A 29 1.38 15.15 3.31
CA ALA A 29 2.73 15.19 2.75
C ALA A 29 2.82 16.08 1.49
N GLN A 30 1.75 16.13 0.69
CA GLN A 30 1.67 17.04 -0.45
C GLN A 30 1.76 18.50 -0.01
N ARG A 31 1.04 18.86 1.07
CA ARG A 31 1.07 20.21 1.64
C ARG A 31 2.42 20.54 2.30
N ASP A 32 2.96 19.60 3.06
CA ASP A 32 4.12 19.87 3.92
C ASP A 32 5.46 19.74 3.19
N ARG A 33 5.54 18.88 2.17
CA ARG A 33 6.80 18.46 1.53
C ARG A 33 6.74 18.45 -0.01
N ASN A 34 5.68 18.99 -0.61
CA ASN A 34 5.42 18.91 -2.05
C ASN A 34 5.45 17.46 -2.58
N TYR A 35 5.00 16.50 -1.76
CA TYR A 35 4.95 15.10 -2.12
C TYR A 35 3.93 14.84 -3.24
N ASN A 36 4.30 14.03 -4.23
CA ASN A 36 3.40 13.57 -5.29
C ASN A 36 3.18 12.05 -5.22
N SER A 37 1.98 11.65 -4.84
CA SER A 37 1.59 10.23 -4.74
C SER A 37 1.66 9.52 -6.09
N GLY A 38 1.15 10.14 -7.16
CA GLY A 38 1.14 9.53 -8.51
C GLY A 38 2.54 9.19 -9.01
N THR A 39 3.46 10.15 -8.97
CA THR A 39 4.87 9.96 -9.32
C THR A 39 5.51 8.88 -8.45
N THR A 40 5.27 8.93 -7.13
CA THR A 40 5.81 7.96 -6.19
C THR A 40 5.38 6.54 -6.50
N ARG A 41 4.07 6.33 -6.69
CA ARG A 41 3.49 5.02 -6.99
C ARG A 41 3.99 4.48 -8.32
N ASN A 42 4.25 5.35 -9.30
CA ASN A 42 4.83 4.95 -10.58
C ASN A 42 6.28 4.49 -10.43
N GLN A 43 7.11 5.23 -9.67
CA GLN A 43 8.49 4.82 -9.37
C GLN A 43 8.55 3.46 -8.67
N ILE A 44 7.66 3.22 -7.69
CA ILE A 44 7.55 1.91 -7.02
C ILE A 44 7.23 0.80 -8.02
N ARG A 45 6.27 1.03 -8.93
CA ARG A 45 5.90 0.03 -9.97
C ARG A 45 7.05 -0.25 -10.93
N GLU A 46 7.74 0.80 -11.37
CA GLU A 46 8.87 0.69 -12.28
C GLU A 46 10.02 -0.08 -11.66
N GLU A 47 10.42 0.26 -10.43
CA GLU A 47 11.49 -0.43 -9.72
C GLU A 47 11.13 -1.88 -9.40
N PHE A 48 9.88 -2.15 -9.02
CA PHE A 48 9.42 -3.52 -8.83
C PHE A 48 9.50 -4.33 -10.13
N SER A 49 8.94 -3.79 -11.23
CA SER A 49 8.93 -4.43 -12.54
C SER A 49 10.33 -4.73 -13.04
N LYS A 50 11.23 -3.74 -12.97
CA LYS A 50 12.65 -3.85 -13.35
C LYS A 50 13.37 -4.98 -12.61
N ARG A 51 13.12 -5.13 -11.31
CA ARG A 51 13.79 -6.14 -10.46
C ARG A 51 13.16 -7.53 -10.58
N ASN A 52 11.90 -7.60 -11.01
CA ASN A 52 11.13 -8.83 -11.04
C ASN A 52 10.73 -9.24 -12.46
N LYS A 53 11.59 -8.97 -13.46
CA LYS A 53 11.42 -9.42 -14.86
C LYS A 53 10.07 -9.02 -15.47
N GLY A 54 9.60 -7.82 -15.19
CA GLY A 54 8.35 -7.30 -15.75
C GLY A 54 7.08 -7.62 -14.94
N LEU A 55 7.19 -8.25 -13.76
CA LEU A 55 6.03 -8.51 -12.92
C LEU A 55 5.35 -7.20 -12.48
N VAL A 56 4.02 -7.24 -12.38
CA VAL A 56 3.19 -6.12 -11.94
C VAL A 56 2.81 -6.32 -10.48
N ALA A 57 3.05 -5.31 -9.66
CA ALA A 57 2.66 -5.31 -8.26
C ALA A 57 1.15 -5.15 -8.09
N TYR A 58 0.59 -5.82 -7.07
CA TYR A 58 -0.80 -5.64 -6.69
C TYR A 58 -1.04 -4.25 -6.09
N GLY A 59 -2.27 -3.74 -6.24
CA GLY A 59 -2.65 -2.42 -5.71
C GLY A 59 -2.34 -2.27 -4.20
N TRP A 60 -2.72 -3.27 -3.40
CA TRP A 60 -2.47 -3.26 -1.95
C TRP A 60 -0.97 -3.23 -1.61
N GLN A 61 -0.11 -3.84 -2.42
CA GLN A 61 1.34 -3.79 -2.20
C GLN A 61 1.88 -2.37 -2.42
N ILE A 62 1.38 -1.68 -3.44
CA ILE A 62 1.74 -0.28 -3.68
C ILE A 62 1.23 0.61 -2.53
N ASP A 63 0.01 0.36 -2.04
CA ASP A 63 -0.56 1.13 -0.93
C ASP A 63 0.26 0.99 0.35
N VAL A 64 0.69 -0.23 0.68
CA VAL A 64 1.54 -0.47 1.86
C VAL A 64 2.93 0.15 1.68
N ALA A 65 3.55 0.00 0.51
CA ALA A 65 4.85 0.62 0.25
C ALA A 65 4.79 2.15 0.37
N GLU A 66 3.74 2.77 -0.16
CA GLU A 66 3.52 4.21 -0.05
C GLU A 66 3.25 4.64 1.41
N ALA A 67 2.42 3.89 2.14
CA ALA A 67 2.18 4.15 3.55
C ALA A 67 3.47 4.15 4.38
N LEU A 68 4.37 3.20 4.12
CA LEU A 68 5.68 3.12 4.78
C LEU A 68 6.57 4.32 4.42
N LEU A 69 6.58 4.77 3.16
CA LEU A 69 7.32 5.98 2.74
C LEU A 69 6.79 7.26 3.39
N LEU A 70 5.49 7.31 3.68
CA LEU A 70 4.85 8.41 4.39
C LEU A 70 5.06 8.35 5.91
N GLY A 71 5.74 7.32 6.41
CA GLY A 71 6.03 7.14 7.83
C GLY A 71 4.86 6.61 8.66
N LEU A 72 3.89 5.94 8.01
CA LEU A 72 2.80 5.28 8.72
C LEU A 72 3.22 3.90 9.22
N ASP A 73 2.72 3.51 10.39
CA ASP A 73 2.79 2.13 10.87
C ASP A 73 1.77 1.26 10.13
N VAL A 74 2.21 0.09 9.64
CA VAL A 74 1.36 -0.80 8.84
C VAL A 74 1.43 -2.25 9.33
N SER A 75 0.26 -2.88 9.43
CA SER A 75 0.11 -4.32 9.63
C SER A 75 -0.62 -4.94 8.44
N VAL A 76 -0.08 -6.03 7.88
CA VAL A 76 -0.63 -6.71 6.71
C VAL A 76 -0.87 -8.17 7.03
N ILE A 77 -2.11 -8.63 6.87
CA ILE A 77 -2.50 -10.03 6.98
C ILE A 77 -2.72 -10.59 5.58
N ALA A 78 -1.81 -11.45 5.13
CA ALA A 78 -1.92 -12.13 3.84
C ALA A 78 -1.29 -13.53 3.89
N GLY A 79 -1.76 -14.43 3.04
CA GLY A 79 -1.26 -15.80 2.94
C GLY A 79 0.22 -15.91 2.51
N THR A 80 0.77 -17.12 2.63
CA THR A 80 2.12 -17.43 2.11
C THR A 80 2.14 -17.28 0.59
N GLY A 81 3.25 -16.78 0.05
CA GLY A 81 3.39 -16.57 -1.40
C GLY A 81 2.67 -15.34 -1.96
N SER A 82 1.87 -14.62 -1.18
CA SER A 82 1.19 -13.38 -1.63
C SER A 82 2.13 -12.20 -1.91
N GLY A 83 3.45 -12.37 -1.76
CA GLY A 83 4.42 -11.31 -2.04
C GLY A 83 4.47 -10.21 -0.98
N LYS A 84 4.24 -10.54 0.30
CA LYS A 84 4.34 -9.59 1.42
C LYS A 84 5.70 -8.90 1.51
N THR A 85 6.77 -9.53 1.02
CA THR A 85 8.12 -8.95 1.04
C THR A 85 8.22 -7.69 0.18
N MET A 86 7.51 -7.63 -0.95
CA MET A 86 7.57 -6.51 -1.89
C MET A 86 7.33 -5.15 -1.20
N PRO A 87 6.20 -4.92 -0.50
CA PRO A 87 5.88 -3.60 0.03
C PRO A 87 6.88 -3.08 1.08
N PHE A 88 7.56 -3.96 1.82
CA PHE A 88 8.54 -3.55 2.83
C PHE A 88 9.92 -3.27 2.25
N ILE A 89 10.27 -3.85 1.11
CA ILE A 89 11.56 -3.62 0.46
C ILE A 89 11.51 -2.43 -0.49
N MET A 90 10.42 -2.22 -1.22
CA MET A 90 10.36 -1.16 -2.24
C MET A 90 10.64 0.26 -1.75
N PRO A 91 10.25 0.67 -0.52
CA PRO A 91 10.62 1.99 0.02
C PRO A 91 12.12 2.28 0.04
N LEU A 92 12.98 1.25 0.02
CA LEU A 92 14.45 1.40 0.04
C LEU A 92 15.05 1.71 -1.35
N PHE A 93 14.26 1.65 -2.42
CA PHE A 93 14.72 1.80 -3.79
C PHE A 93 14.14 3.02 -4.50
N LYS A 94 13.53 3.95 -3.75
CA LYS A 94 12.73 5.05 -4.28
C LYS A 94 13.27 6.42 -3.86
#